data_AF-A0A7W7VRZ5-F1
#
_entry.id   AF-A0A7W7VRZ5-F1
#
_cell.length_a   1.000
_cell.length_b   1.000
_cell.length_c   1.000
_cell.angle_alpha   90.00
_cell.angle_beta   90.00
_cell.angle_gamma   90.00
#
_symmetry.space_group_name_H-M   'P 1'
#
loop_
_entity.id
_entity.type
_entity.pdbx_description
1 polymer ?
#
loop_
_entity_poly.entity_id
_entity_poly.type
_entity_poly.pdbx_seq_one_letter_code
_entity_poly.pdbx_strand_id
1 'polypeptide(L)'
;MDSVTLHVAARRYLMGRYDELADRYGELPNRGRAVDGYNYSPEAWRIFPRYNVVAAILEQVERLDPDHLPEFSALVDALAEAADTAQSPFTQPESNEAAAKVMAEERHLFQSTLQGWVTRDGLRVEPLPYRRVLTPAESAERQEQLQQRWGLEGRSWHPMLAGPIPPDVLVLTEASIWDEQGLAQVRTALIEMDGGRVTELREYGADYLVDVELFEPQYTGAEGVWSDDTLTWIAFASHEGTVTFGGQLAAALEAEWDDLDRWRWSA
;
A
#
# COMPACT_ATOMS: atom_id res chain seq x y z
N MET A 1 8.71 0.78 27.41
CA MET A 1 8.28 0.95 26.01
C MET A 1 6.85 0.47 25.94
N ASP A 2 5.94 1.21 25.31
CA ASP A 2 4.55 0.78 25.12
C ASP A 2 4.36 0.06 23.79
N SER A 3 3.18 -0.55 23.60
CA SER A 3 2.83 -1.30 22.39
C SER A 3 2.87 -0.45 21.13
N VAL A 4 2.37 0.79 21.19
CA VAL A 4 2.34 1.72 20.04
C VAL A 4 3.76 2.02 19.57
N THR A 5 4.66 2.37 20.49
CA THR A 5 6.07 2.66 20.21
C THR A 5 6.76 1.47 19.54
N LEU A 6 6.50 0.24 20.03
CA LEU A 6 7.10 -0.97 19.47
C LEU A 6 6.55 -1.28 18.07
N HIS A 7 5.24 -1.16 17.87
CA HIS A 7 4.60 -1.38 16.57
C HIS A 7 5.12 -0.39 15.51
N VAL A 8 5.20 0.89 15.87
CA VAL A 8 5.75 1.94 14.99
C VAL A 8 7.24 1.70 14.70
N ALA A 9 8.03 1.26 15.68
CA ALA A 9 9.43 0.92 15.47
C ALA A 9 9.60 -0.25 14.48
N ALA A 10 8.78 -1.29 14.63
CA ALA A 10 8.78 -2.44 13.73
C ALA A 10 8.41 -2.03 12.29
N ARG A 11 7.34 -1.25 12.11
CA ARG A 11 6.95 -0.72 10.79
C ARG A 11 8.04 0.12 10.15
N ARG A 12 8.57 1.13 10.86
CA ARG A 12 9.66 1.99 10.36
C ARG A 12 10.89 1.19 9.94
N TYR A 13 11.29 0.20 10.73
CA TYR A 13 12.41 -0.67 10.40
C TYR A 13 12.15 -1.44 9.10
N LEU A 14 10.99 -2.09 8.97
CA LEU A 14 10.68 -2.90 7.80
C LEU A 14 10.54 -2.05 6.54
N MET A 15 9.93 -0.86 6.63
CA MET A 15 9.87 0.11 5.53
C MET A 15 11.28 0.53 5.09
N GLY A 16 12.11 1.03 6.01
CA GLY A 16 13.47 1.45 5.66
C GLY A 16 14.36 0.30 5.18
N ARG A 17 14.14 -0.92 5.68
CA ARG A 17 14.86 -2.12 5.24
C ARG A 17 14.43 -2.55 3.83
N TYR A 18 13.14 -2.44 3.51
CA TYR A 18 12.63 -2.68 2.17
C TYR A 18 13.28 -1.71 1.17
N ASP A 19 13.25 -0.41 1.48
CA ASP A 19 13.80 0.64 0.63
C ASP A 19 15.31 0.40 0.38
N GLU A 20 16.09 0.14 1.43
CA GLU A 20 17.53 -0.16 1.31
C GLU A 20 17.78 -1.34 0.35
N LEU A 21 17.01 -2.42 0.48
CA LEU A 21 17.20 -3.62 -0.34
C LEU A 21 16.70 -3.43 -1.78
N ALA A 22 15.61 -2.71 -1.96
CA ALA A 22 15.05 -2.39 -3.27
C ALA A 22 15.99 -1.47 -4.07
N ASP A 23 16.53 -0.43 -3.43
CA ASP A 23 17.52 0.48 -4.03
C ASP A 23 18.77 -0.28 -4.46
N ARG A 24 19.33 -1.10 -3.56
CA ARG A 24 20.50 -1.96 -3.87
C ARG A 24 20.22 -2.92 -5.01
N TYR A 25 19.00 -3.42 -5.15
CA TYR A 25 18.62 -4.26 -6.29
C TYR A 25 18.54 -3.44 -7.59
N GLY A 26 18.00 -2.22 -7.52
CA GLY A 26 17.90 -1.30 -8.65
C GLY A 26 19.26 -0.88 -9.21
N GLU A 27 20.30 -0.84 -8.38
CA GLU A 27 21.69 -0.56 -8.77
C GLU A 27 22.37 -1.72 -9.51
N LEU A 28 21.79 -2.93 -9.51
CA LEU A 28 22.39 -4.07 -10.19
C LEU A 28 22.41 -3.90 -11.71
N PRO A 29 23.51 -4.28 -12.40
CA PRO A 29 23.56 -4.31 -13.85
C PRO A 29 22.42 -5.14 -14.44
N ASN A 30 21.80 -4.65 -15.52
CA ASN A 30 20.67 -5.29 -16.19
C ASN A 30 19.51 -5.65 -15.22
N ARG A 31 19.30 -4.86 -14.17
CA ARG A 31 18.29 -5.12 -13.12
C ARG A 31 18.45 -6.52 -12.53
N GLY A 32 19.69 -6.93 -12.30
CA GLY A 32 20.04 -8.22 -11.70
C GLY A 32 19.92 -9.43 -12.63
N ARG A 33 19.58 -9.26 -13.91
CA ARG A 33 19.58 -10.35 -14.89
C ARG A 33 21.00 -10.76 -15.28
N ALA A 34 21.20 -12.07 -15.44
CA ALA A 34 22.43 -12.65 -15.95
C ALA A 34 22.64 -12.31 -17.43
N VAL A 35 23.83 -12.58 -17.95
CA VAL A 35 24.21 -12.30 -19.35
C VAL A 35 23.31 -13.02 -20.36
N ASP A 36 22.72 -14.14 -19.97
CA ASP A 36 21.75 -14.87 -20.80
C ASP A 36 20.38 -14.18 -20.91
N GLY A 37 20.08 -13.19 -20.07
CA GLY A 37 18.82 -12.46 -20.03
C GLY A 37 17.62 -13.25 -19.48
N TYR A 38 17.77 -14.54 -19.20
CA TYR A 38 16.71 -15.42 -18.75
C TYR A 38 16.81 -15.74 -17.26
N ASN A 39 18.02 -15.81 -16.73
CA ASN A 39 18.26 -16.13 -15.32
C ASN A 39 18.61 -14.88 -14.52
N TYR A 40 18.34 -14.91 -13.21
CA TYR A 40 18.88 -13.93 -12.29
C TYR A 40 20.33 -14.24 -11.94
N SER A 41 21.13 -13.19 -11.77
CA SER A 41 22.49 -13.30 -11.26
C SER A 41 22.50 -13.86 -9.82
N PRO A 42 23.61 -14.47 -9.38
CA PRO A 42 23.76 -14.89 -7.98
C PRO A 42 23.61 -13.73 -6.97
N GLU A 43 23.94 -12.51 -7.38
CA GLU A 43 23.78 -11.31 -6.56
C GLU A 43 22.32 -10.89 -6.44
N ALA A 44 21.57 -10.91 -7.53
CA ALA A 44 20.13 -10.68 -7.51
C ALA A 44 19.42 -11.64 -6.55
N TRP A 45 19.74 -12.94 -6.61
CA TRP A 45 19.19 -13.96 -5.71
C TRP A 45 19.53 -13.75 -4.23
N ARG A 46 20.51 -12.90 -3.90
CA ARG A 46 20.82 -12.53 -2.51
C ARG A 46 20.03 -11.34 -2.00
N ILE A 47 19.40 -10.58 -2.89
CA ILE A 47 18.76 -9.29 -2.58
C ILE A 47 17.25 -9.39 -2.73
N PHE A 48 16.72 -9.73 -3.91
CA PHE A 48 15.27 -9.62 -4.12
C PHE A 48 14.41 -10.53 -3.24
N PRO A 49 14.84 -11.77 -2.90
CA PRO A 49 14.07 -12.58 -1.96
C PRO A 49 14.00 -11.93 -0.57
N ARG A 50 15.02 -11.13 -0.18
CA ARG A 50 15.04 -10.41 1.10
C ARG A 50 13.99 -9.31 1.14
N TYR A 51 13.95 -8.42 0.15
CA TYR A 51 12.93 -7.36 0.19
C TYR A 51 11.52 -7.95 0.04
N ASN A 52 11.35 -9.05 -0.69
CA ASN A 52 10.07 -9.76 -0.79
C ASN A 52 9.60 -10.29 0.57
N VAL A 53 10.49 -10.90 1.36
CA VAL A 53 10.13 -11.36 2.71
C VAL A 53 9.92 -10.20 3.67
N VAL A 54 10.71 -9.12 3.57
CA VAL A 54 10.51 -7.91 4.38
C VAL A 54 9.13 -7.29 4.11
N ALA A 55 8.72 -7.18 2.85
CA ALA A 55 7.39 -6.71 2.48
C ALA A 55 6.29 -7.61 3.04
N ALA A 56 6.47 -8.94 2.98
CA ALA A 56 5.50 -9.88 3.55
C ALA A 56 5.41 -9.76 5.09
N ILE A 57 6.54 -9.54 5.78
CA ILE A 57 6.54 -9.31 7.23
C ILE A 57 5.85 -7.99 7.55
N LEU A 58 6.14 -6.92 6.80
CA LEU A 58 5.48 -5.62 6.97
C LEU A 58 3.96 -5.75 6.85
N GLU A 59 3.47 -6.44 5.82
CA GLU A 59 2.04 -6.70 5.67
C GLU A 59 1.46 -7.41 6.90
N GLN A 60 2.13 -8.44 7.44
CA GLN A 60 1.66 -9.12 8.65
C GLN A 60 1.68 -8.21 9.90
N VAL A 61 2.70 -7.37 10.05
CA VAL A 61 2.77 -6.37 11.13
C VAL A 61 1.63 -5.36 10.99
N GLU A 62 1.29 -4.97 9.76
CA GLU A 62 0.19 -4.04 9.47
C GLU A 62 -1.19 -4.69 9.58
N ARG A 63 -1.31 -6.03 9.74
CA ARG A 63 -2.59 -6.66 10.14
C ARG A 63 -2.98 -6.39 11.59
N LEU A 64 -2.04 -5.93 12.41
CA LEU A 64 -2.33 -5.48 13.77
C LEU A 64 -2.92 -4.08 13.71
N ASP A 65 -4.12 -3.89 14.26
CA ASP A 65 -4.79 -2.59 14.30
C ASP A 65 -4.11 -1.65 15.31
N PRO A 66 -3.54 -0.50 14.88
CA PRO A 66 -2.91 0.47 15.77
C PRO A 66 -3.83 0.99 16.88
N ASP A 67 -5.15 1.04 16.66
CA ASP A 67 -6.12 1.52 17.68
C ASP A 67 -6.44 0.44 18.72
N HIS A 68 -6.14 -0.83 18.43
CA HIS A 68 -6.50 -1.99 19.26
C HIS A 68 -5.32 -2.95 19.42
N LEU A 69 -4.12 -2.41 19.60
CA LEU A 69 -2.92 -3.22 19.80
C LEU A 69 -3.01 -4.07 21.07
N PRO A 70 -2.48 -5.31 21.04
CA PRO A 70 -2.39 -6.13 22.23
C PRO A 70 -1.42 -5.51 23.26
N GLU A 71 -1.53 -6.00 24.50
CA GLU A 71 -0.59 -5.68 25.57
C GLU A 71 0.85 -6.01 25.16
N PHE A 72 1.81 -5.26 25.70
CA PHE A 72 3.21 -5.24 25.21
C PHE A 72 3.83 -6.63 25.01
N SER A 73 3.68 -7.55 25.97
CA SER A 73 4.23 -8.90 25.84
C SER A 73 3.59 -9.70 24.71
N ALA A 74 2.27 -9.61 24.56
CA ALA A 74 1.54 -10.28 23.49
C ALA A 74 1.84 -9.64 22.12
N LEU A 75 2.13 -8.33 22.07
CA LEU A 75 2.60 -7.68 20.85
C LEU A 75 3.98 -8.21 20.43
N VAL A 76 4.91 -8.39 21.36
CA VAL A 76 6.24 -8.97 21.05
C VAL A 76 6.09 -10.35 20.41
N ASP A 77 5.24 -11.19 20.99
CA ASP A 77 4.96 -12.53 20.46
C ASP A 77 4.29 -12.44 19.07
N ALA A 78 3.32 -11.55 18.88
CA ALA A 78 2.66 -11.35 17.59
C ALA A 78 3.61 -10.85 16.49
N LEU A 79 4.54 -9.95 16.81
CA LEU A 79 5.55 -9.46 15.86
C LEU A 79 6.58 -10.54 15.50
N ALA A 80 6.96 -11.38 16.47
CA ALA A 80 7.82 -12.53 16.21
C ALA A 80 7.12 -13.55 15.31
N GLU A 81 5.84 -13.86 15.58
CA GLU A 81 5.02 -14.74 14.76
C GLU A 81 4.81 -14.20 13.34
N ALA A 82 4.61 -12.88 13.19
CA ALA A 82 4.56 -12.22 11.89
C ALA A 82 5.85 -12.48 11.09
N ALA A 83 7.02 -12.44 11.75
CA ALA A 83 8.30 -12.75 11.14
C ALA A 83 8.38 -14.20 10.64
N ASP A 84 7.81 -15.16 11.37
CA ASP A 84 7.89 -16.58 11.06
C ASP A 84 6.87 -17.00 10.00
N THR A 85 5.67 -16.43 10.05
CA THR A 85 4.52 -16.87 9.23
C THR A 85 4.29 -16.02 7.99
N ALA A 86 4.91 -14.85 7.86
CA ALA A 86 4.73 -13.99 6.70
C ALA A 86 5.00 -14.72 5.38
N GLN A 87 4.03 -14.69 4.47
CA GLN A 87 4.13 -15.29 3.14
C GLN A 87 3.49 -14.38 2.09
N SER A 88 3.99 -14.46 0.86
CA SER A 88 3.41 -13.89 -0.35
C SER A 88 3.69 -14.82 -1.54
N PRO A 89 3.08 -14.60 -2.72
CA PRO A 89 3.43 -15.34 -3.94
C PRO A 89 4.93 -15.35 -4.25
N PHE A 90 5.69 -14.35 -3.76
CA PHE A 90 7.13 -14.21 -4.01
C PHE A 90 8.03 -14.78 -2.90
N THR A 91 7.45 -15.27 -1.79
CA THR A 91 8.21 -15.92 -0.71
C THR A 91 8.00 -17.42 -0.67
N GLN A 92 7.12 -17.97 -1.53
CA GLN A 92 6.99 -19.41 -1.72
C GLN A 92 8.24 -19.88 -2.47
N PRO A 93 9.07 -20.77 -1.88
CA PRO A 93 10.32 -21.16 -2.52
C PRO A 93 10.04 -22.01 -3.76
N GLU A 94 10.13 -21.40 -4.94
CA GLU A 94 10.40 -22.12 -6.18
C GLU A 94 11.82 -22.69 -6.10
N SER A 95 11.98 -23.89 -5.53
CA SER A 95 13.15 -24.80 -5.61
C SER A 95 14.58 -24.20 -5.44
N ASN A 96 14.72 -22.95 -4.99
CA ASN A 96 15.98 -22.22 -4.92
C ASN A 96 16.45 -22.08 -3.47
N GLU A 97 17.41 -22.93 -3.10
CA GLU A 97 17.99 -22.96 -1.76
C GLU A 97 18.66 -21.64 -1.35
N ALA A 98 19.26 -20.91 -2.31
CA ALA A 98 19.89 -19.63 -2.03
C ALA A 98 18.86 -18.57 -1.62
N ALA A 99 17.71 -18.52 -2.32
CA ALA A 99 16.60 -17.64 -1.98
C ALA A 99 16.03 -17.99 -0.59
N ALA A 100 15.76 -19.27 -0.34
CA ALA A 100 15.24 -19.74 0.95
C ALA A 100 16.17 -19.36 2.12
N LYS A 101 17.48 -19.54 1.94
CA LYS A 101 18.49 -19.18 2.94
C LYS A 101 18.47 -17.68 3.26
N VAL A 102 18.51 -16.81 2.25
CA VAL A 102 18.55 -15.36 2.50
C VAL A 102 17.25 -14.83 3.09
N MET A 103 16.10 -15.43 2.75
CA MET A 103 14.82 -15.11 3.39
C MET A 103 14.82 -15.48 4.87
N ALA A 104 15.31 -16.68 5.23
CA ALA A 104 15.41 -17.11 6.62
C ALA A 104 16.36 -16.22 7.43
N GLU A 105 17.51 -15.83 6.85
CA GLU A 105 18.43 -14.88 7.47
C GLU A 105 17.76 -13.51 7.73
N GLU A 106 16.91 -13.04 6.82
CA GLU A 106 16.20 -11.76 6.99
C GLU A 106 15.13 -11.82 8.08
N ARG A 107 14.38 -12.94 8.19
CA ARG A 107 13.45 -13.18 9.31
C ARG A 107 14.17 -13.15 10.66
N HIS A 108 15.29 -13.86 10.75
CA HIS A 108 16.11 -13.87 11.96
C HIS A 108 16.70 -12.50 12.29
N LEU A 109 17.07 -11.71 11.29
CA LEU A 109 17.56 -10.34 11.50
C LEU A 109 16.48 -9.46 12.11
N PHE A 110 15.25 -9.52 11.61
CA PHE A 110 14.13 -8.77 12.19
C PHE A 110 13.82 -9.24 13.62
N GLN A 111 13.76 -10.55 13.88
CA GLN A 111 13.54 -11.08 15.23
C GLN A 111 14.64 -10.65 16.22
N SER A 112 15.90 -10.69 15.80
CA SER A 112 17.03 -10.24 16.63
C SER A 112 16.95 -8.75 16.93
N THR A 113 16.54 -7.95 15.94
CA THR A 113 16.33 -6.51 16.08
C THR A 113 15.20 -6.21 17.07
N LEU A 114 14.08 -6.94 16.96
CA LEU A 114 12.94 -6.86 17.88
C LEU A 114 13.37 -7.12 19.34
N GLN A 115 14.13 -8.19 19.59
CA GLN A 115 14.67 -8.49 20.93
C GLN A 115 15.61 -7.40 21.44
N GLY A 116 16.41 -6.82 20.54
CA GLY A 116 17.26 -5.66 20.85
C GLY A 116 16.45 -4.44 21.30
N TRP A 117 15.28 -4.18 20.71
CA TRP A 117 14.40 -3.10 21.16
C TRP A 117 13.73 -3.41 22.49
N VAL A 118 13.20 -4.62 22.68
CA VAL A 118 12.50 -5.04 23.92
C VAL A 118 13.40 -4.85 25.15
N THR A 119 14.70 -5.10 25.01
CA THR A 119 15.69 -4.97 26.09
C THR A 119 16.26 -3.56 26.24
N ARG A 120 15.94 -2.64 25.32
CA ARG A 120 16.47 -1.28 25.30
C ARG A 120 15.57 -0.31 26.05
N ASP A 121 16.15 0.38 27.03
CA ASP A 121 15.47 1.49 27.71
C ASP A 121 15.38 2.73 26.81
N GLY A 122 14.21 3.39 26.85
CA GLY A 122 14.01 4.71 26.26
C GLY A 122 14.00 4.78 24.73
N LEU A 123 13.62 3.70 24.03
CA LEU A 123 13.36 3.78 22.59
C LEU A 123 12.32 4.87 22.32
N ARG A 124 12.65 5.80 21.42
CA ARG A 124 11.75 6.82 20.92
C ARG A 124 11.72 6.70 19.41
N VAL A 125 10.52 6.65 18.87
CA VAL A 125 10.28 6.70 17.42
C VAL A 125 9.29 7.81 17.17
N GLU A 126 9.48 8.50 16.05
CA GLU A 126 8.45 9.40 15.56
C GLU A 126 7.17 8.59 15.26
N PRO A 127 5.98 9.18 15.37
CA PRO A 127 4.74 8.53 14.93
C PRO A 127 4.74 8.28 13.41
N LEU A 128 4.04 7.23 12.98
CA LEU A 128 3.66 7.03 11.58
C LEU A 128 2.17 7.33 11.43
N PRO A 129 1.72 7.74 10.22
CA PRO A 129 0.29 7.77 9.92
C PRO A 129 -0.35 6.39 10.11
N TYR A 130 -1.64 6.40 10.42
CA TYR A 130 -2.44 5.19 10.57
C TYR A 130 -2.46 4.42 9.25
N ARG A 131 -2.19 3.13 9.35
CA ARG A 131 -2.29 2.17 8.26
C ARG A 131 -2.45 0.79 8.87
N ARG A 132 -3.44 0.05 8.39
CA ARG A 132 -3.59 -1.37 8.67
C ARG A 132 -4.12 -2.12 7.46
N VAL A 133 -3.82 -3.41 7.40
CA VAL A 133 -4.41 -4.34 6.45
C VAL A 133 -5.85 -4.63 6.87
N LEU A 134 -6.77 -4.61 5.91
CA LEU A 134 -8.13 -5.06 6.11
C LEU A 134 -8.19 -6.59 6.19
N THR A 135 -9.07 -7.09 7.03
CA THR A 135 -9.45 -8.50 7.01
C THR A 135 -10.21 -8.82 5.72
N PRO A 136 -10.20 -10.09 5.25
CA PRO A 136 -10.98 -10.47 4.07
C PRO A 136 -12.47 -10.13 4.17
N ALA A 137 -13.04 -10.16 5.39
CA ALA A 137 -14.43 -9.80 5.62
C ALA A 137 -14.67 -8.29 5.41
N GLU A 138 -13.81 -7.44 5.98
CA GLU A 138 -13.88 -5.98 5.78
C GLU A 138 -13.71 -5.59 4.31
N SER A 139 -12.76 -6.22 3.61
CA SER A 139 -12.55 -6.04 2.17
C SER A 139 -13.78 -6.42 1.35
N ALA A 140 -14.40 -7.57 1.66
CA ALA A 140 -15.58 -8.05 0.94
C ALA A 140 -16.81 -7.16 1.21
N GLU A 141 -17.00 -6.73 2.46
CA GLU A 141 -18.07 -5.80 2.82
C GLU A 141 -17.89 -4.46 2.10
N ARG A 142 -16.68 -3.89 2.09
CA ARG A 142 -16.42 -2.63 1.38
C ARG A 142 -16.66 -2.78 -0.12
N GLN A 143 -16.20 -3.87 -0.70
CA GLN A 143 -16.41 -4.19 -2.11
C GLN A 143 -17.90 -4.22 -2.46
N GLU A 144 -18.72 -4.87 -1.64
CA GLU A 144 -20.18 -4.92 -1.84
C GLU A 144 -20.81 -3.53 -1.73
N GLN A 145 -20.42 -2.75 -0.72
CA GLN A 145 -20.90 -1.38 -0.54
C GLN A 145 -20.58 -0.47 -1.74
N LEU A 146 -19.34 -0.55 -2.25
CA LEU A 146 -18.93 0.20 -3.45
C LEU A 146 -19.65 -0.27 -4.69
N GLN A 147 -19.87 -1.58 -4.85
CA GLN A 147 -20.67 -2.13 -5.94
C GLN A 147 -22.11 -1.59 -5.90
N GLN A 148 -22.75 -1.59 -4.72
CA GLN A 148 -24.12 -1.11 -4.56
C GLN A 148 -24.25 0.40 -4.80
N ARG A 149 -23.29 1.20 -4.31
CA ARG A 149 -23.36 2.67 -4.37
C ARG A 149 -22.88 3.26 -5.69
N TRP A 150 -21.82 2.69 -6.26
CA TRP A 150 -21.07 3.25 -7.39
C TRP A 150 -21.08 2.38 -8.64
N GLY A 151 -21.67 1.18 -8.59
CA GLY A 151 -21.70 0.26 -9.74
C GLY A 151 -20.32 -0.34 -10.05
N LEU A 152 -19.46 -0.49 -9.04
CA LEU A 152 -18.15 -1.14 -9.18
C LEU A 152 -18.32 -2.61 -9.65
N GLU A 153 -17.63 -3.02 -10.72
CA GLU A 153 -17.65 -4.40 -11.21
C GLU A 153 -16.31 -5.10 -10.92
N GLY A 154 -16.30 -5.98 -9.92
CA GLY A 154 -15.03 -6.51 -9.41
C GLY A 154 -14.16 -5.37 -8.88
N ARG A 155 -12.92 -5.25 -9.33
CA ARG A 155 -12.04 -4.12 -8.97
C ARG A 155 -11.99 -3.03 -10.05
N SER A 156 -12.91 -3.06 -11.02
CA SER A 156 -12.92 -2.15 -12.16
C SER A 156 -14.06 -1.13 -12.07
N TRP A 157 -13.77 0.11 -12.46
CA TRP A 157 -14.75 1.19 -12.55
C TRP A 157 -14.57 2.04 -13.82
N HIS A 158 -15.25 3.18 -13.92
CA HIS A 158 -15.07 4.09 -15.05
C HIS A 158 -13.65 4.66 -15.11
N PRO A 159 -13.06 4.82 -16.31
CA PRO A 159 -13.68 4.67 -17.63
C PRO A 159 -13.67 3.23 -18.21
N MET A 160 -13.20 2.21 -17.48
CA MET A 160 -13.08 0.84 -18.02
C MET A 160 -14.42 0.13 -18.25
N LEU A 161 -15.46 0.49 -17.49
CA LEU A 161 -16.78 -0.07 -17.68
C LEU A 161 -17.38 0.35 -19.02
N ALA A 162 -18.04 -0.60 -19.69
CA ALA A 162 -18.70 -0.32 -20.95
C ALA A 162 -19.90 0.64 -20.74
N GLY A 163 -19.90 1.76 -21.46
CA GLY A 163 -21.00 2.72 -21.42
C GLY A 163 -20.52 4.17 -21.31
N PRO A 164 -21.45 5.13 -21.28
CA PRO A 164 -21.09 6.53 -21.05
C PRO A 164 -20.58 6.73 -19.63
N ILE A 165 -19.59 7.61 -19.47
CA ILE A 165 -19.14 8.08 -18.16
C ILE A 165 -20.29 8.88 -17.52
N PRO A 166 -20.69 8.58 -16.26
CA PRO A 166 -21.71 9.34 -15.57
C PRO A 166 -21.33 10.82 -15.41
N PRO A 167 -22.30 11.76 -15.39
CA PRO A 167 -22.01 13.19 -15.35
C PRO A 167 -21.36 13.67 -14.04
N ASP A 168 -21.48 12.90 -12.96
CA ASP A 168 -20.86 13.14 -11.64
C ASP A 168 -19.51 12.42 -11.48
N VAL A 169 -18.92 11.97 -12.59
CA VAL A 169 -17.63 11.28 -12.64
C VAL A 169 -16.63 12.10 -13.44
N LEU A 170 -15.56 12.48 -12.76
CA LEU A 170 -14.44 13.23 -13.32
C LEU A 170 -13.31 12.26 -13.68
N VAL A 171 -12.99 12.13 -14.97
CA VAL A 171 -11.86 11.31 -15.44
C VAL A 171 -10.72 12.23 -15.86
N LEU A 172 -9.57 12.05 -15.22
CA LEU A 172 -8.34 12.78 -15.50
C LEU A 172 -7.25 11.83 -16.02
N THR A 173 -6.31 12.37 -16.79
CA THR A 173 -5.06 11.65 -17.08
C THR A 173 -4.28 11.45 -15.77
N GLU A 174 -3.62 10.31 -15.59
CA GLU A 174 -2.81 10.01 -14.40
C GLU A 174 -1.73 11.08 -14.15
N ALA A 175 -1.15 11.63 -15.23
CA ALA A 175 -0.18 12.71 -15.15
C ALA A 175 -0.65 13.92 -14.33
N SER A 176 -1.97 14.17 -14.27
CA SER A 176 -2.54 15.27 -13.49
C SER A 176 -2.29 15.15 -11.99
N ILE A 177 -2.20 13.92 -11.46
CA ILE A 177 -1.98 13.66 -10.03
C ILE A 177 -0.51 13.89 -9.67
N TRP A 178 0.39 13.58 -10.59
CA TRP A 178 1.84 13.57 -10.35
C TRP A 178 2.57 14.83 -10.85
N ASP A 179 1.89 15.71 -11.58
CA ASP A 179 2.36 17.07 -11.79
C ASP A 179 2.26 17.89 -10.49
N GLU A 180 3.03 18.98 -10.38
CA GLU A 180 3.53 19.61 -9.14
C GLU A 180 2.55 19.78 -7.96
N GLN A 181 1.23 19.73 -8.16
CA GLN A 181 0.23 19.97 -7.12
C GLN A 181 -0.97 19.01 -7.11
N GLY A 182 -1.13 18.10 -8.09
CA GLY A 182 -2.38 17.37 -8.26
C GLY A 182 -2.78 16.53 -7.05
N LEU A 183 -1.86 15.69 -6.56
CA LEU A 183 -2.08 14.90 -5.35
C LEU A 183 -2.42 15.77 -4.13
N ALA A 184 -1.76 16.92 -3.99
CA ALA A 184 -2.00 17.85 -2.89
C ALA A 184 -3.41 18.46 -2.97
N GLN A 185 -3.90 18.78 -4.17
CA GLN A 185 -5.28 19.24 -4.37
C GLN A 185 -6.28 18.18 -3.95
N VAL A 186 -6.09 16.93 -4.35
CA VAL A 186 -7.00 15.83 -3.98
C VAL A 186 -7.00 15.57 -2.48
N ARG A 187 -5.82 15.56 -1.83
CA ARG A 187 -5.75 15.40 -0.37
C ARG A 187 -6.40 16.58 0.36
N THR A 188 -6.23 17.81 -0.13
CA THR A 188 -6.87 18.99 0.46
C THR A 188 -8.38 18.88 0.39
N ALA A 189 -8.94 18.54 -0.78
CA ALA A 189 -10.38 18.32 -0.94
C ALA A 189 -10.91 17.23 0.02
N LEU A 190 -10.19 16.11 0.17
CA LEU A 190 -10.56 15.05 1.11
C LEU A 190 -10.54 15.52 2.56
N ILE A 191 -9.53 16.30 2.97
CA ILE A 191 -9.44 16.85 4.34
C ILE A 191 -10.60 17.82 4.62
N GLU A 192 -10.95 18.67 3.66
CA GLU A 192 -12.06 19.64 3.79
C GLU A 192 -13.43 18.95 3.87
N MET A 193 -13.55 17.73 3.33
CA MET A 193 -14.72 16.87 3.44
C MET A 193 -14.80 16.12 4.80
N ASP A 194 -13.99 16.49 5.79
CA ASP A 194 -13.85 15.80 7.09
C ASP A 194 -13.33 14.36 6.93
N GLY A 195 -12.53 14.12 5.87
CA GLY A 195 -11.92 12.83 5.58
C GLY A 195 -10.78 12.53 6.56
N GLY A 196 -10.98 11.53 7.42
CA GLY A 196 -9.94 11.01 8.30
C GLY A 196 -9.15 9.86 7.67
N ARG A 197 -9.87 8.77 7.37
CA ARG A 197 -9.30 7.52 6.85
C ARG A 197 -9.96 7.09 5.55
N VAL A 198 -9.17 6.45 4.71
CA VAL A 198 -9.54 5.97 3.39
C VAL A 198 -9.34 4.46 3.35
N THR A 199 -10.34 3.74 2.86
CA THR A 199 -10.18 2.35 2.45
C THR A 199 -9.54 2.31 1.06
N GLU A 200 -8.47 1.55 0.92
CA GLU A 200 -7.78 1.23 -0.34
C GLU A 200 -8.01 -0.24 -0.68
N LEU A 201 -8.65 -0.47 -1.82
CA LEU A 201 -8.91 -1.78 -2.39
C LEU A 201 -8.06 -1.97 -3.65
N ARG A 202 -7.21 -3.01 -3.72
CA ARG A 202 -6.35 -3.31 -4.87
C ARG A 202 -6.76 -4.54 -5.65
N GLU A 203 -6.42 -4.62 -6.93
CA GLU A 203 -6.65 -5.82 -7.75
C GLU A 203 -5.94 -7.06 -7.18
N TYR A 204 -4.71 -6.87 -6.71
CA TYR A 204 -3.90 -7.90 -6.08
C TYR A 204 -3.17 -7.33 -4.86
N GLY A 205 -2.86 -8.20 -3.90
CA GLY A 205 -2.21 -7.84 -2.64
C GLY A 205 -3.22 -7.62 -1.51
N ALA A 206 -2.76 -6.96 -0.44
CA ALA A 206 -3.60 -6.60 0.70
C ALA A 206 -4.39 -5.31 0.42
N ASP A 207 -5.61 -5.27 0.94
CA ASP A 207 -6.40 -4.04 1.04
C ASP A 207 -6.08 -3.34 2.37
N TYR A 208 -6.21 -2.02 2.41
CA TYR A 208 -5.79 -1.22 3.55
C TYR A 208 -6.85 -0.24 4.02
N LEU A 209 -6.79 0.10 5.31
CA LEU A 209 -7.35 1.34 5.85
C LEU A 209 -6.18 2.25 6.20
N VAL A 210 -6.15 3.45 5.64
CA VAL A 210 -5.03 4.40 5.77
C VAL A 210 -5.51 5.80 6.15
N ASP A 211 -4.69 6.60 6.80
CA ASP A 211 -4.96 8.04 6.92
C ASP A 211 -4.91 8.71 5.55
N VAL A 212 -5.67 9.80 5.39
CA VAL A 212 -5.71 10.60 4.14
C VAL A 212 -4.33 11.12 3.72
N GLU A 213 -3.39 11.31 4.65
CA GLU A 213 -2.01 11.69 4.35
C GLU A 213 -1.25 10.63 3.53
N LEU A 214 -1.69 9.37 3.57
CA LEU A 214 -1.14 8.26 2.79
C LEU A 214 -1.94 7.98 1.51
N PHE A 215 -3.02 8.72 1.25
CA PHE A 215 -3.85 8.53 0.08
C PHE A 215 -3.06 8.84 -1.20
N GLU A 216 -2.93 7.86 -2.10
CA GLU A 216 -2.20 7.96 -3.37
C GLU A 216 -2.96 7.17 -4.45
N PRO A 217 -3.85 7.81 -5.22
CA PRO A 217 -4.69 7.14 -6.20
C PRO A 217 -3.89 6.84 -7.47
N GLN A 218 -2.93 5.92 -7.37
CA GLN A 218 -2.00 5.55 -8.44
C GLN A 218 -2.26 4.15 -8.97
N TYR A 219 -2.05 3.94 -10.27
CA TYR A 219 -1.84 2.60 -10.81
C TYR A 219 -0.40 2.14 -10.53
N THR A 220 -0.23 1.15 -9.65
CA THR A 220 1.09 0.62 -9.26
C THR A 220 1.40 -0.73 -9.91
N GLY A 221 0.85 -0.98 -11.11
CA GLY A 221 0.80 -2.30 -11.72
C GLY A 221 -0.43 -3.13 -11.31
N ALA A 222 -1.30 -2.57 -10.47
CA ALA A 222 -2.59 -3.13 -10.07
C ALA A 222 -3.62 -2.01 -9.98
N GLU A 223 -4.83 -2.30 -10.44
CA GLU A 223 -5.98 -1.41 -10.30
C GLU A 223 -6.22 -1.07 -8.82
N GLY A 224 -6.64 0.15 -8.53
CA GLY A 224 -6.94 0.60 -7.18
C GLY A 224 -8.26 1.34 -7.09
N VAL A 225 -9.00 1.12 -6.01
CA VAL A 225 -10.25 1.79 -5.67
C VAL A 225 -10.13 2.36 -4.26
N TRP A 226 -10.57 3.59 -4.06
CA TRP A 226 -10.53 4.26 -2.76
C TRP A 226 -11.87 4.91 -2.41
N SER A 227 -12.23 4.88 -1.13
CA SER A 227 -13.40 5.58 -0.58
C SER A 227 -13.30 5.65 0.95
N ASP A 228 -14.17 6.40 1.60
CA ASP A 228 -14.32 6.42 3.06
C ASP A 228 -15.58 5.66 3.53
N ASP A 229 -15.88 5.74 4.83
CA ASP A 229 -17.07 5.11 5.43
C ASP A 229 -18.40 5.73 4.98
N THR A 230 -18.38 6.96 4.48
CA THR A 230 -19.59 7.67 4.04
C THR A 230 -20.04 7.23 2.65
N LEU A 231 -19.10 6.72 1.84
CA LEU A 231 -19.31 6.35 0.44
C LEU A 231 -19.87 7.51 -0.42
N THR A 232 -19.66 8.75 0.02
CA THR A 232 -20.10 9.96 -0.69
C THR A 232 -19.19 10.32 -1.88
N TRP A 233 -18.03 9.67 -1.94
CA TRP A 233 -17.06 9.76 -3.03
C TRP A 233 -16.41 8.40 -3.29
N ILE A 234 -15.75 8.30 -4.44
CA ILE A 234 -14.91 7.16 -4.84
C ILE A 234 -13.77 7.70 -5.70
N ALA A 235 -12.59 7.10 -5.60
CA ALA A 235 -11.50 7.28 -6.54
C ALA A 235 -11.10 5.95 -7.16
N PHE A 236 -10.61 5.97 -8.38
CA PHE A 236 -10.17 4.79 -9.12
C PHE A 236 -8.95 5.12 -9.98
N ALA A 237 -7.97 4.23 -10.05
CA ALA A 237 -6.77 4.41 -10.86
C ALA A 237 -6.45 3.13 -11.62
N SER A 238 -6.11 3.28 -12.90
CA SER A 238 -6.03 2.15 -13.82
C SER A 238 -4.86 2.12 -14.78
N HIS A 239 -4.65 0.94 -15.38
CA HIS A 239 -3.67 0.72 -16.45
C HIS A 239 -3.95 1.51 -17.73
N GLU A 240 -5.13 2.14 -17.85
CA GLU A 240 -5.46 3.08 -18.94
C GLU A 240 -4.74 4.42 -18.78
N GLY A 241 -3.92 4.60 -17.73
CA GLY A 241 -3.23 5.86 -17.46
C GLY A 241 -4.20 6.97 -17.05
N THR A 242 -5.27 6.59 -16.35
CA THR A 242 -6.32 7.50 -15.88
C THR A 242 -6.49 7.39 -14.37
N VAL A 243 -6.91 8.50 -13.77
CA VAL A 243 -7.43 8.56 -12.40
C VAL A 243 -8.82 9.19 -12.45
N THR A 244 -9.77 8.50 -11.86
CA THR A 244 -11.20 8.84 -11.89
C THR A 244 -11.69 9.16 -10.50
N PHE A 245 -12.47 10.23 -10.36
CA PHE A 245 -13.12 10.63 -9.11
C PHE A 245 -14.63 10.67 -9.31
N GLY A 246 -15.39 10.28 -8.30
CA GLY A 246 -16.85 10.34 -8.28
C GLY A 246 -17.41 11.11 -7.10
N GLY A 247 -18.61 11.65 -7.27
CA GLY A 247 -19.40 12.19 -6.17
C GLY A 247 -18.88 13.51 -5.64
N GLN A 248 -18.89 13.65 -4.31
CA GLN A 248 -18.49 14.90 -3.66
C GLN A 248 -17.04 15.29 -3.96
N LEU A 249 -16.14 14.30 -4.07
CA LEU A 249 -14.75 14.57 -4.41
C LEU A 249 -14.61 15.12 -5.84
N ALA A 250 -15.32 14.53 -6.81
CA ALA A 250 -15.33 15.07 -8.17
C ALA A 250 -15.83 16.51 -8.21
N ALA A 251 -16.94 16.79 -7.52
CA ALA A 251 -17.52 18.14 -7.43
C ALA A 251 -16.58 19.15 -6.75
N ALA A 252 -15.88 18.74 -5.69
CA ALA A 252 -14.91 19.59 -5.00
C ALA A 252 -13.71 19.93 -5.91
N LEU A 253 -13.17 18.94 -6.61
CA LEU A 253 -12.07 19.17 -7.56
C LEU A 253 -12.49 20.07 -8.72
N GLU A 254 -13.70 19.91 -9.25
CA GLU A 254 -14.22 20.79 -10.30
C GLU A 254 -14.42 22.24 -9.84
N ALA A 255 -14.66 22.47 -8.55
CA ALA A 255 -14.84 23.81 -8.00
C ALA A 255 -13.52 24.53 -7.71
N GLU A 256 -12.51 23.81 -7.22
CA GLU A 256 -11.31 24.41 -6.62
C GLU A 256 -10.02 24.20 -7.44
N TRP A 257 -9.97 23.21 -8.35
CA TRP A 257 -8.76 22.92 -9.11
C TRP A 257 -8.67 23.78 -10.38
N ASP A 258 -7.86 24.84 -10.32
CA ASP A 258 -7.51 25.67 -11.47
C ASP A 258 -6.93 24.84 -12.64
N ASP A 259 -7.32 25.17 -13.87
CA ASP A 259 -6.89 24.49 -15.10
C ASP A 259 -7.21 22.99 -15.17
N LEU A 260 -8.16 22.48 -14.37
CA LEU A 260 -8.59 21.07 -14.38
C LEU A 260 -8.93 20.56 -15.80
N ASP A 261 -9.53 21.42 -16.63
CA ASP A 261 -9.93 21.09 -18.00
C ASP A 261 -8.75 20.67 -18.89
N ARG A 262 -7.53 21.12 -18.60
CA ARG A 262 -6.31 20.69 -19.31
C ARG A 262 -6.02 19.19 -19.10
N TRP A 263 -6.46 18.66 -17.97
CA TRP A 263 -6.16 17.30 -17.52
C TRP A 263 -7.27 16.30 -17.80
N ARG A 264 -8.45 16.78 -18.22
CA ARG A 264 -9.58 15.92 -18.55
C ARG A 264 -9.19 14.93 -19.63
N TRP A 265 -9.47 13.67 -19.36
CA TRP A 265 -9.26 12.61 -20.33
C TRP A 265 -10.26 12.74 -21.49
N SER A 266 -9.77 12.58 -22.72
CA SER A 266 -10.58 12.51 -23.93
C SER A 266 -10.46 11.11 -24.54
N ALA A 267 -11.60 10.42 -24.64
CA ALA A 267 -11.73 9.11 -25.29
C ALA A 267 -11.40 9.13 -26.79
#